data_AF-A0A7Y0WC19-F1
#
_entry.id   AF-A0A7Y0WC19-F1
#
_cell.length_a   1.000
_cell.length_b   1.000
_cell.length_c   1.000
_cell.angle_alpha   90.00
_cell.angle_beta   90.00
_cell.angle_gamma   90.00
#
_symmetry.space_group_name_H-M   'P 1'
#
loop_
_entity.id
_entity.type
_entity.pdbx_description
1 polymer ?
#
loop_
_entity_poly.entity_id
_entity_poly.type
_entity_poly.pdbx_seq_one_letter_code
_entity_poly.pdbx_strand_id
1 'polypeptide(L)'
;MITQSSFTQIPNAAPILSSPSLASGPSSIATATIIEIPGFSDPRYDKYRRHRLNAFSRFTPDQLAGKEKYINSETLRHDKNVKITHEVTINSPDRKPATIADSHLVIETGNTHDRIRIKKGPGESLTVLINEIPYQLNNMAFINTPIFCLRIKTNGGDDCVLVDSDVEFPVDIDLGEGNDYAQAGSGYTLMRGGSGNDTLKLGRGDGKAFGGDGDDLMIAGTGHGMLRGNNGNDRMQAGEGVEGRVLYMDGGEGHDFMIVTKNTLDNPTILHGGKGENLIVTHGKATVYTGRDKNIVRTHSDDTVIYAKPTDEIHRTSGSTLTHTAYKELGHSGYLVDGSQDFVQNVNDDIDLLRLSPVGKQMLAEGDSAAKRNDAPTLIKETADENAYYYYNNSKLKKHFSTNRPKDLESKDHSRGQDFGGISITDDLVGLTPSDYGKIISNQPGDVANAGEIHYNPSFSMFDGSGPIVALYHEMAHAYNGANGTVLPGRTNREHKPRGERDEEHQAVGLPTDARPFNFINSPFAKPTTTNPKPFTENTLREEFQLPLREDY
;
A
#
# COMPACT_ATOMS: atom_id res chain seq x y z
N MET A 1 40.17 35.82 6.64
CA MET A 1 41.46 35.17 6.30
C MET A 1 41.72 34.09 7.34
N ILE A 2 42.34 32.99 6.92
CA ILE A 2 42.39 31.64 7.56
C ILE A 2 41.17 30.78 7.16
N THR A 3 41.27 29.63 6.51
CA THR A 3 42.15 29.11 5.44
C THR A 3 41.41 27.89 4.88
N GLN A 4 41.36 27.77 3.56
CA GLN A 4 41.01 26.52 2.89
C GLN A 4 42.09 25.48 3.20
N SER A 5 41.74 24.39 3.88
CA SER A 5 42.40 23.08 3.72
C SER A 5 41.88 22.07 4.75
N SER A 6 40.97 21.19 4.32
CA SER A 6 40.96 19.75 4.63
C SER A 6 39.61 19.14 4.24
N PHE A 7 39.27 19.18 2.94
CA PHE A 7 38.36 18.21 2.34
C PHE A 7 39.15 16.91 2.16
N THR A 8 39.07 16.01 3.12
CA THR A 8 39.55 14.63 2.97
C THR A 8 38.43 13.83 2.31
N GLN A 9 38.62 13.60 1.00
CA GLN A 9 38.11 12.49 0.19
C GLN A 9 36.87 11.76 0.72
N ILE A 10 35.71 12.17 0.20
CA ILE A 10 34.58 11.26 0.00
C ILE A 10 35.09 10.16 -0.94
N PRO A 11 34.91 8.86 -0.63
CA PRO A 11 35.28 7.79 -1.55
C PRO A 11 34.56 8.04 -2.88
N ASN A 12 35.32 7.97 -3.97
CA ASN A 12 34.84 8.17 -5.33
C ASN A 12 33.47 7.53 -5.53
N ALA A 13 32.51 8.34 -6.00
CA ALA A 13 31.30 7.86 -6.63
C ALA A 13 31.69 6.70 -7.57
N ALA A 14 31.20 5.51 -7.27
CA ALA A 14 31.25 4.42 -8.22
C ALA A 14 30.64 4.93 -9.53
N PRO A 15 31.23 4.60 -10.69
CA PRO A 15 30.78 5.13 -11.95
C PRO A 15 29.30 4.78 -12.13
N ILE A 16 28.50 5.80 -12.39
CA ILE A 16 27.17 5.66 -13.00
C ILE A 16 27.35 4.61 -14.10
N LEU A 17 26.68 3.47 -13.98
CA LEU A 17 26.56 2.53 -15.09
C LEU A 17 25.89 3.31 -16.22
N SER A 18 26.72 3.81 -17.12
CA SER A 18 26.28 4.43 -18.35
C SER A 18 25.37 3.43 -19.05
N SER A 19 24.17 3.86 -19.40
CA SER A 19 23.27 3.15 -20.30
C SER A 19 24.10 2.44 -21.39
N PRO A 20 24.00 1.11 -21.55
CA PRO A 20 24.75 0.44 -22.62
C PRO A 20 24.36 1.06 -23.96
N SER A 21 25.32 1.68 -24.64
CA SER A 21 25.10 2.20 -25.99
C SER A 21 24.77 1.04 -26.92
N LEU A 22 23.59 1.08 -27.54
CA LEU A 22 23.20 0.16 -28.63
C LEU A 22 24.18 0.35 -29.80
N ALA A 23 25.16 -0.55 -29.91
CA ALA A 23 25.92 -0.72 -31.14
C ALA A 23 24.99 -1.36 -32.18
N SER A 24 24.55 -0.57 -33.16
CA SER A 24 23.74 -1.02 -34.29
C SER A 24 24.60 -1.80 -35.30
N GLY A 25 24.87 -3.06 -35.01
CA GLY A 25 25.23 -4.05 -36.03
C GLY A 25 23.98 -4.57 -36.74
N PRO A 26 24.05 -4.95 -38.03
CA PRO A 26 22.91 -5.49 -38.74
C PRO A 26 22.65 -6.94 -38.27
N SER A 27 21.91 -7.11 -37.18
CA SER A 27 21.36 -8.41 -36.80
C SER A 27 20.15 -8.70 -37.69
N SER A 28 20.16 -9.85 -38.36
CA SER A 28 18.94 -10.41 -38.94
C SER A 28 17.84 -10.39 -37.89
N ILE A 29 16.80 -9.58 -38.09
CA ILE A 29 15.70 -9.49 -37.13
C ILE A 29 15.04 -10.87 -37.10
N ALA A 30 15.27 -11.62 -36.02
CA ALA A 30 14.53 -12.83 -35.77
C ALA A 30 13.04 -12.47 -35.81
N THR A 31 12.25 -13.21 -36.59
CA THR A 31 10.80 -13.01 -36.63
C THR A 31 10.24 -13.23 -35.23
N ALA A 32 9.48 -12.26 -34.72
CA ALA A 32 8.91 -12.33 -33.37
C ALA A 32 8.07 -13.60 -33.20
N THR A 33 8.23 -14.28 -32.07
CA THR A 33 7.32 -15.35 -31.67
C THR A 33 6.00 -14.72 -31.28
N ILE A 34 4.94 -14.99 -32.04
CA ILE A 34 3.61 -14.44 -31.77
C ILE A 34 2.94 -15.27 -30.66
N ILE A 35 2.43 -14.58 -29.65
CA ILE A 35 1.67 -15.14 -28.53
C ILE A 35 0.31 -14.46 -28.52
N GLU A 36 -0.73 -15.24 -28.81
CA GLU A 36 -2.11 -14.81 -28.73
C GLU A 36 -2.61 -15.02 -27.30
N ILE A 37 -2.93 -13.93 -26.59
CA ILE A 37 -3.44 -14.04 -25.22
C ILE A 37 -4.90 -14.53 -25.30
N PRO A 38 -5.25 -15.62 -24.59
CA PRO A 38 -6.62 -16.11 -24.57
C PRO A 38 -7.59 -15.06 -24.05
N GLY A 39 -8.62 -14.75 -24.84
CA GLY A 39 -9.65 -13.83 -24.39
C GLY A 39 -10.48 -14.42 -23.26
N PHE A 40 -10.70 -13.66 -22.19
CA PHE A 40 -11.62 -13.97 -21.10
C PHE A 40 -12.74 -12.92 -21.04
N SER A 41 -13.93 -13.29 -20.57
CA SER A 41 -15.04 -12.35 -20.37
C SER A 41 -15.63 -12.56 -18.98
N ASP A 42 -15.76 -11.47 -18.22
CA ASP A 42 -16.38 -11.50 -16.89
C ASP A 42 -17.88 -11.85 -17.03
N PRO A 43 -18.45 -12.76 -16.21
CA PRO A 43 -19.84 -13.21 -16.36
C PRO A 43 -20.87 -12.10 -16.17
N ARG A 44 -20.48 -10.98 -15.52
CA ARG A 44 -21.29 -9.77 -15.42
C ARG A 44 -21.57 -9.15 -16.79
N TYR A 45 -20.68 -9.35 -17.76
CA TYR A 45 -20.72 -8.73 -19.09
C TYR A 45 -20.97 -9.76 -20.21
N ASP A 46 -20.67 -11.04 -19.99
CA ASP A 46 -20.96 -12.13 -20.94
C ASP A 46 -21.53 -13.36 -20.24
N LYS A 47 -22.85 -13.50 -20.31
CA LYS A 47 -23.61 -14.59 -19.67
C LYS A 47 -23.40 -15.95 -20.34
N TYR A 48 -22.73 -16.00 -21.49
CA TYR A 48 -22.61 -17.20 -22.33
C TYR A 48 -21.25 -17.89 -22.22
N ARG A 49 -20.21 -17.21 -21.72
CA ARG A 49 -18.93 -17.84 -21.38
C ARG A 49 -18.93 -18.30 -19.91
N ARG A 50 -19.07 -19.61 -19.71
CA ARG A 50 -18.92 -20.23 -18.38
C ARG A 50 -17.44 -20.41 -18.06
N HIS A 51 -16.96 -19.76 -17.02
CA HIS A 51 -15.64 -20.08 -16.46
C HIS A 51 -15.62 -21.51 -15.94
N ARG A 52 -14.47 -22.17 -16.12
CA ARG A 52 -14.19 -23.49 -15.55
C ARG A 52 -12.84 -23.43 -14.89
N LEU A 53 -12.73 -24.09 -13.73
CA LEU A 53 -11.43 -24.45 -13.20
C LEU A 53 -10.77 -25.42 -14.19
N ASN A 54 -9.51 -25.19 -14.50
CA ASN A 54 -8.71 -26.04 -15.38
C ASN A 54 -7.89 -27.03 -14.52
N ALA A 55 -7.16 -27.95 -15.16
CA ALA A 55 -6.37 -28.96 -14.45
C ALA A 55 -5.21 -28.38 -13.61
N PHE A 56 -4.86 -27.10 -13.83
CA PHE A 56 -3.80 -26.37 -13.16
C PHE A 56 -4.35 -25.30 -12.19
N SER A 57 -5.66 -25.31 -11.93
CA SER A 57 -6.27 -24.41 -10.95
C SER A 57 -5.74 -24.72 -9.56
N ARG A 58 -5.22 -23.70 -8.89
CA ARG A 58 -4.76 -23.77 -7.50
C ARG A 58 -5.50 -22.76 -6.65
N PHE A 59 -5.62 -23.03 -5.35
CA PHE A 59 -6.10 -22.01 -4.42
C PHE A 59 -5.12 -20.84 -4.35
N THR A 60 -5.64 -19.62 -4.20
CA THR A 60 -4.79 -18.50 -3.78
C THR A 60 -4.33 -18.72 -2.33
N PRO A 61 -3.17 -18.19 -1.91
CA PRO A 61 -2.71 -18.30 -0.52
C PRO A 61 -3.64 -17.63 0.50
N ASP A 62 -4.34 -16.55 0.11
CA ASP A 62 -5.25 -15.74 0.92
C ASP A 62 -6.67 -16.30 1.01
N GLN A 63 -6.83 -17.63 1.13
CA GLN A 63 -8.17 -18.21 1.26
C GLN A 63 -8.91 -17.66 2.49
N LEU A 64 -9.99 -16.93 2.24
CA LEU A 64 -10.99 -16.65 3.25
C LEU A 64 -12.09 -17.72 3.16
N ALA A 65 -12.51 -18.25 4.31
CA ALA A 65 -13.58 -19.25 4.38
C ALA A 65 -14.77 -18.81 3.52
N GLY A 66 -15.26 -19.73 2.65
CA GLY A 66 -16.33 -19.56 1.64
C GLY A 66 -16.27 -18.33 0.73
N LYS A 67 -15.10 -17.70 0.61
CA LYS A 67 -14.69 -16.85 -0.52
C LYS A 67 -13.56 -17.55 -1.26
N GLU A 68 -13.82 -18.80 -1.69
CA GLU A 68 -12.80 -19.60 -2.38
C GLU A 68 -12.31 -18.84 -3.63
N LYS A 69 -11.02 -18.49 -3.66
CA LYS A 69 -10.36 -17.86 -4.81
C LYS A 69 -9.45 -18.89 -5.48
N TYR A 70 -9.55 -19.05 -6.79
CA TYR A 70 -8.70 -19.96 -7.57
C TYR A 70 -7.89 -19.20 -8.60
N ILE A 71 -6.62 -19.55 -8.77
CA ILE A 71 -5.79 -19.10 -9.87
C ILE A 71 -5.83 -20.17 -10.94
N ASN A 72 -6.47 -19.86 -12.08
CA ASN A 72 -6.36 -20.62 -13.30
C ASN A 72 -5.06 -20.21 -14.00
N SER A 73 -4.11 -21.13 -14.15
CA SER A 73 -2.86 -20.87 -14.88
C SER A 73 -2.87 -21.60 -16.23
N GLU A 74 -2.53 -20.91 -17.31
CA GLU A 74 -2.34 -21.47 -18.65
C GLU A 74 -0.95 -21.08 -19.18
N THR A 75 -0.14 -22.07 -19.55
CA THR A 75 1.18 -21.81 -20.16
C THR A 75 1.02 -21.53 -21.65
N LEU A 76 1.29 -20.30 -22.05
CA LEU A 76 1.25 -19.86 -23.45
C LEU A 76 2.58 -20.12 -24.16
N ARG A 77 3.69 -20.06 -23.40
CA ARG A 77 5.03 -20.37 -23.88
C ARG A 77 5.88 -20.94 -22.76
N HIS A 78 6.69 -21.94 -23.08
CA HIS A 78 7.76 -22.40 -22.21
C HIS A 78 8.90 -22.91 -23.08
N ASP A 79 10.02 -22.20 -23.07
CA ASP A 79 11.26 -22.62 -23.68
C ASP A 79 12.43 -22.37 -22.73
N LYS A 80 13.66 -22.62 -23.19
CA LYS A 80 14.87 -22.49 -22.36
C LYS A 80 15.16 -21.06 -21.87
N ASN A 81 14.52 -20.03 -22.45
CA ASN A 81 14.77 -18.63 -22.11
C ASN A 81 13.63 -18.01 -21.31
N VAL A 82 12.39 -18.47 -21.52
CA VAL A 82 11.22 -17.85 -20.90
C VAL A 82 10.08 -18.83 -20.69
N LYS A 83 9.35 -18.63 -19.61
CA LYS A 83 8.01 -19.16 -19.39
C LYS A 83 7.02 -18.00 -19.35
N ILE A 84 6.02 -18.05 -20.23
CA ILE A 84 4.94 -17.06 -20.31
C ILE A 84 3.63 -17.77 -19.98
N THR A 85 2.98 -17.32 -18.91
CA THR A 85 1.72 -17.88 -18.42
C THR A 85 0.65 -16.82 -18.30
N HIS A 86 -0.58 -17.17 -18.63
CA HIS A 86 -1.76 -16.37 -18.31
C HIS A 86 -2.39 -16.91 -17.03
N GLU A 87 -2.41 -16.11 -15.98
CA GLU A 87 -2.99 -16.44 -14.68
C GLU A 87 -4.25 -15.62 -14.43
N VAL A 88 -5.40 -16.27 -14.26
CA VAL A 88 -6.68 -15.60 -13.97
C VAL A 88 -7.15 -16.01 -12.59
N THR A 89 -7.28 -15.05 -11.69
CA THR A 89 -7.84 -15.27 -10.35
C THR A 89 -9.36 -15.17 -10.43
N ILE A 90 -10.04 -16.23 -9.99
CA ILE A 90 -11.49 -16.39 -10.06
C ILE A 90 -12.03 -16.50 -8.64
N ASN A 91 -12.96 -15.61 -8.29
CA ASN A 91 -13.81 -15.78 -7.13
C ASN A 91 -14.82 -16.88 -7.43
N SER A 92 -14.78 -17.95 -6.66
CA SER A 92 -15.56 -19.15 -6.89
C SER A 92 -16.17 -19.70 -5.59
N PRO A 93 -17.05 -18.95 -4.91
CA PRO A 93 -17.74 -19.45 -3.73
C PRO A 93 -18.42 -20.80 -4.03
N ASP A 94 -18.23 -21.80 -3.16
CA ASP A 94 -18.72 -23.19 -3.33
C ASP A 94 -18.23 -23.91 -4.56
N ARG A 95 -17.01 -23.61 -4.99
CA ARG A 95 -16.44 -24.16 -6.23
C ARG A 95 -17.32 -23.85 -7.45
N LYS A 96 -18.09 -22.76 -7.39
CA LYS A 96 -18.87 -22.22 -8.51
C LYS A 96 -18.25 -20.90 -8.97
N PRO A 97 -17.54 -20.88 -10.11
CA PRO A 97 -16.94 -19.66 -10.65
C PRO A 97 -17.99 -18.54 -10.80
N ALA A 98 -17.77 -17.42 -10.13
CA ALA A 98 -18.74 -16.33 -10.04
C ALA A 98 -18.25 -15.02 -10.68
N THR A 99 -17.02 -14.59 -10.39
CA THR A 99 -16.43 -13.36 -10.94
C THR A 99 -14.92 -13.53 -11.13
N ILE A 100 -14.33 -12.71 -11.99
CA ILE A 100 -12.88 -12.59 -12.12
C ILE A 100 -12.42 -11.52 -11.13
N ALA A 101 -11.44 -11.86 -10.32
CA ALA A 101 -10.79 -10.95 -9.39
C ALA A 101 -9.52 -10.34 -9.98
N ASP A 102 -8.74 -11.13 -10.74
CA ASP A 102 -7.46 -10.70 -11.30
C ASP A 102 -7.11 -11.43 -12.63
N SER A 103 -6.26 -10.83 -13.46
CA SER A 103 -5.71 -11.41 -14.69
C SER A 103 -4.28 -10.91 -14.90
N HIS A 104 -3.31 -11.81 -14.77
CA HIS A 104 -1.91 -11.53 -14.98
C HIS A 104 -1.40 -12.26 -16.22
N LEU A 105 -0.71 -11.54 -17.10
CA LEU A 105 0.23 -12.18 -18.01
C LEU A 105 1.60 -12.19 -17.33
N VAL A 106 2.10 -13.35 -16.98
CA VAL A 106 3.37 -13.50 -16.26
C VAL A 106 4.45 -13.91 -17.25
N ILE A 107 5.52 -13.14 -17.30
CA ILE A 107 6.78 -13.45 -17.98
C ILE A 107 7.79 -13.82 -16.90
N GLU A 108 8.30 -15.04 -16.94
CA GLU A 108 9.23 -15.59 -15.96
C GLU A 108 10.52 -16.05 -16.67
N THR A 109 11.67 -15.53 -16.23
CA THR A 109 13.00 -15.88 -16.75
C THR A 109 13.82 -16.68 -15.71
N GLY A 110 15.10 -16.96 -15.99
CA GLY A 110 15.89 -17.96 -15.26
C GLY A 110 16.63 -17.38 -14.05
N ASN A 111 17.68 -18.05 -13.57
CA ASN A 111 18.57 -17.50 -12.52
C ASN A 111 19.86 -16.95 -13.13
N THR A 112 19.78 -16.36 -14.32
CA THR A 112 20.92 -15.81 -15.05
C THR A 112 20.62 -14.38 -15.43
N HIS A 113 21.64 -13.54 -15.60
CA HIS A 113 21.51 -12.17 -16.10
C HIS A 113 20.61 -12.07 -17.33
N ASP A 114 19.40 -11.55 -17.14
CA ASP A 114 18.35 -11.44 -18.13
C ASP A 114 18.13 -9.98 -18.53
N ARG A 115 17.97 -9.74 -19.84
CA ARG A 115 17.67 -8.43 -20.40
C ARG A 115 16.30 -8.43 -21.04
N ILE A 116 15.38 -7.71 -20.42
CA ILE A 116 13.99 -7.61 -20.86
C ILE A 116 13.70 -6.17 -21.30
N ARG A 117 13.18 -5.99 -22.52
CA ARG A 117 12.68 -4.69 -22.98
C ARG A 117 11.26 -4.80 -23.53
N ILE A 118 10.35 -4.01 -22.99
CA ILE A 118 8.94 -3.99 -23.35
C ILE A 118 8.64 -2.72 -24.14
N LYS A 119 8.01 -2.88 -25.30
CA LYS A 119 7.69 -1.81 -26.24
C LYS A 119 6.24 -1.92 -26.69
N LYS A 120 5.63 -0.80 -27.09
CA LYS A 120 4.40 -0.84 -27.89
C LYS A 120 4.65 -1.63 -29.18
N GLY A 121 3.80 -2.62 -29.42
CA GLY A 121 3.77 -3.38 -30.67
C GLY A 121 2.81 -2.76 -31.68
N PRO A 122 2.63 -3.38 -32.86
CA PRO A 122 1.62 -2.95 -33.84
C PRO A 122 0.19 -3.13 -33.30
N GLY A 123 -0.66 -2.12 -33.50
CA GLY A 123 -2.04 -2.15 -32.98
C GLY A 123 -2.07 -2.15 -31.45
N GLU A 124 -2.95 -2.95 -30.85
CA GLU A 124 -3.08 -3.12 -29.39
C GLU A 124 -2.25 -4.31 -28.88
N SER A 125 -0.97 -4.35 -29.24
CA SER A 125 -0.02 -5.40 -28.85
C SER A 125 1.19 -4.83 -28.11
N LEU A 126 1.93 -5.71 -27.44
CA LEU A 126 3.26 -5.41 -26.91
C LEU A 126 4.31 -6.24 -27.62
N THR A 127 5.52 -5.69 -27.76
CA THR A 127 6.71 -6.45 -28.15
C THR A 127 7.63 -6.54 -26.95
N VAL A 128 7.95 -7.76 -26.51
CA VAL A 128 8.89 -8.05 -25.43
C VAL A 128 10.14 -8.67 -26.02
N LEU A 129 11.28 -8.02 -25.80
CA LEU A 129 12.60 -8.54 -26.14
C LEU A 129 13.18 -9.17 -24.88
N ILE A 130 13.47 -10.47 -24.90
CA ILE A 130 14.13 -11.18 -23.79
C ILE A 130 15.44 -11.72 -24.31
N ASN A 131 16.57 -11.20 -23.82
CA ASN A 131 17.91 -11.54 -24.30
C ASN A 131 18.03 -11.44 -25.83
N GLU A 132 17.52 -10.33 -26.39
CA GLU A 132 17.42 -10.06 -27.84
C GLU A 132 16.47 -10.96 -28.63
N ILE A 133 15.72 -11.86 -27.97
CA ILE A 133 14.70 -12.70 -28.60
C ILE A 133 13.34 -12.00 -28.54
N PRO A 134 12.71 -11.68 -29.69
CA PRO A 134 11.44 -10.97 -29.72
C PRO A 134 10.23 -11.90 -29.54
N TYR A 135 9.31 -11.49 -28.65
CA TYR A 135 7.99 -12.07 -28.43
C TYR A 135 6.94 -10.98 -28.64
N GLN A 136 5.97 -11.21 -29.52
CA GLN A 136 4.86 -10.29 -29.75
C GLN A 136 3.62 -10.80 -29.02
N LEU A 137 3.11 -10.00 -28.08
CA LEU A 137 1.95 -10.28 -27.26
C LEU A 137 0.73 -9.58 -27.85
N ASN A 138 -0.16 -10.34 -28.45
CA ASN A 138 -1.38 -9.84 -29.09
C ASN A 138 -2.60 -9.95 -28.17
N ASN A 139 -3.64 -9.19 -28.50
CA ASN A 139 -4.89 -9.09 -27.73
C ASN A 139 -4.67 -8.57 -26.31
N MET A 140 -3.82 -7.55 -26.17
CA MET A 140 -3.55 -6.90 -24.88
C MET A 140 -4.74 -6.06 -24.39
N ALA A 141 -5.68 -5.72 -25.29
CA ALA A 141 -6.86 -4.91 -24.98
C ALA A 141 -8.06 -5.78 -24.61
N PHE A 142 -8.27 -5.98 -23.31
CA PHE A 142 -9.53 -6.50 -22.79
C PHE A 142 -10.46 -5.32 -22.48
N ILE A 143 -11.18 -4.90 -23.52
CA ILE A 143 -12.20 -3.85 -23.47
C ILE A 143 -13.11 -4.10 -22.25
N ASN A 144 -13.11 -3.15 -21.29
CA ASN A 144 -13.97 -3.05 -20.10
C ASN A 144 -13.70 -3.98 -18.89
N THR A 145 -12.49 -4.47 -18.66
CA THR A 145 -12.13 -5.00 -17.32
C THR A 145 -10.85 -4.36 -16.77
N PRO A 146 -10.89 -3.64 -15.62
CA PRO A 146 -9.72 -3.04 -14.98
C PRO A 146 -8.76 -4.07 -14.34
N ILE A 147 -8.79 -5.32 -14.82
CA ILE A 147 -8.30 -6.51 -14.13
C ILE A 147 -7.17 -7.14 -14.95
N PHE A 148 -6.29 -6.36 -15.57
CA PHE A 148 -5.19 -6.89 -16.39
C PHE A 148 -3.85 -6.22 -16.08
N CYS A 149 -2.84 -7.02 -15.71
CA CYS A 149 -1.48 -6.57 -15.43
C CYS A 149 -0.44 -7.49 -16.10
N LEU A 150 0.64 -6.90 -16.62
CA LEU A 150 1.81 -7.63 -17.10
C LEU A 150 2.81 -7.81 -15.94
N ARG A 151 2.94 -9.04 -15.45
CA ARG A 151 3.91 -9.39 -14.41
C ARG A 151 5.22 -9.89 -15.02
N ILE A 152 6.34 -9.41 -14.52
CA ILE A 152 7.69 -9.79 -14.92
C ILE A 152 8.39 -10.35 -13.68
N LYS A 153 8.93 -11.56 -13.79
CA LYS A 153 9.71 -12.22 -12.75
C LYS A 153 11.05 -12.63 -13.31
N THR A 154 12.15 -12.08 -12.79
CA THR A 154 13.49 -12.44 -13.28
C THR A 154 14.27 -13.37 -12.36
N ASN A 155 13.74 -13.68 -11.18
CA ASN A 155 14.25 -14.69 -10.24
C ASN A 155 15.66 -14.40 -9.70
N GLY A 156 16.72 -14.55 -10.50
CA GLY A 156 18.03 -14.12 -10.04
C GLY A 156 19.08 -13.95 -11.13
N GLY A 157 20.23 -13.39 -10.76
CA GLY A 157 21.19 -12.80 -11.69
C GLY A 157 21.05 -11.28 -11.69
N ASP A 158 22.05 -10.54 -12.20
CA ASP A 158 21.92 -9.07 -12.30
C ASP A 158 21.13 -8.72 -13.58
N ASP A 159 19.84 -8.47 -13.41
CA ASP A 159 18.85 -8.34 -14.47
C ASP A 159 18.64 -6.89 -14.91
N CYS A 160 18.12 -6.72 -16.12
CA CYS A 160 17.78 -5.41 -16.65
C CYS A 160 16.41 -5.43 -17.32
N VAL A 161 15.44 -4.76 -16.71
CA VAL A 161 14.07 -4.63 -17.21
C VAL A 161 13.78 -3.19 -17.64
N LEU A 162 13.51 -2.98 -18.93
CA LEU A 162 13.23 -1.68 -19.52
C LEU A 162 11.84 -1.64 -20.12
N VAL A 163 10.92 -0.90 -19.52
CA VAL A 163 9.62 -0.60 -20.10
C VAL A 163 9.71 0.75 -20.83
N ASP A 164 9.47 0.77 -22.14
CA ASP A 164 9.54 1.99 -22.93
C ASP A 164 8.50 3.02 -22.43
N SER A 165 8.85 4.30 -22.48
CA SER A 165 8.08 5.37 -21.82
C SER A 165 6.66 5.52 -22.34
N ASP A 166 6.38 5.08 -23.55
CA ASP A 166 5.05 5.12 -24.16
C ASP A 166 4.20 3.89 -23.86
N VAL A 167 4.71 2.90 -23.12
CA VAL A 167 3.91 1.75 -22.65
C VAL A 167 3.05 2.19 -21.46
N GLU A 168 1.73 2.19 -21.66
CA GLU A 168 0.73 2.63 -20.66
C GLU A 168 0.09 1.46 -19.90
N PHE A 169 0.46 0.23 -20.22
CA PHE A 169 -0.06 -0.97 -19.55
C PHE A 169 0.43 -1.05 -18.10
N PRO A 170 -0.42 -1.49 -17.15
CA PRO A 170 0.03 -1.79 -15.80
C PRO A 170 1.08 -2.90 -15.80
N VAL A 171 2.17 -2.69 -15.06
CA VAL A 171 3.27 -3.67 -14.93
C VAL A 171 3.59 -3.95 -13.45
N ASP A 172 3.88 -5.21 -13.15
CA ASP A 172 4.34 -5.67 -11.84
C ASP A 172 5.70 -6.36 -12.05
N ILE A 173 6.77 -5.79 -11.51
CA ILE A 173 8.15 -6.22 -11.74
C ILE A 173 8.71 -6.76 -10.43
N ASP A 174 9.21 -7.98 -10.48
CA ASP A 174 9.80 -8.73 -9.37
C ASP A 174 11.17 -9.23 -9.85
N LEU A 175 12.25 -8.54 -9.43
CA LEU A 175 13.59 -8.76 -9.99
C LEU A 175 14.29 -9.95 -9.30
N GLY A 176 14.22 -10.03 -7.98
CA GLY A 176 14.63 -11.22 -7.23
C GLY A 176 16.03 -11.08 -6.65
N GLU A 177 16.91 -12.07 -6.86
CA GLU A 177 18.28 -12.05 -6.34
C GLU A 177 19.26 -11.46 -7.36
N GLY A 178 19.90 -10.32 -7.08
CA GLY A 178 20.83 -9.70 -8.02
C GLY A 178 21.04 -8.23 -7.74
N ASN A 179 21.96 -7.58 -8.46
CA ASN A 179 22.03 -6.12 -8.48
C ASN A 179 21.34 -5.63 -9.75
N ASP A 180 20.04 -5.41 -9.66
CA ASP A 180 19.17 -5.30 -10.81
C ASP A 180 18.95 -3.86 -11.24
N TYR A 181 18.51 -3.69 -12.48
CA TYR A 181 18.08 -2.40 -13.02
C TYR A 181 16.67 -2.51 -13.59
N ALA A 182 15.73 -1.69 -13.10
CA ALA A 182 14.40 -1.59 -13.65
C ALA A 182 14.01 -0.14 -13.98
N GLN A 183 13.38 0.05 -15.15
CA GLN A 183 12.74 1.31 -15.53
C GLN A 183 11.32 1.09 -16.02
N ALA A 184 10.38 1.85 -15.46
CA ALA A 184 8.96 1.83 -15.82
C ALA A 184 8.59 2.74 -17.00
N GLY A 185 7.43 2.41 -17.60
CA GLY A 185 6.76 3.18 -18.63
C GLY A 185 5.78 4.23 -18.06
N SER A 186 4.70 4.49 -18.79
CA SER A 186 3.64 5.42 -18.38
C SER A 186 2.46 4.75 -17.66
N GLY A 187 2.40 3.42 -17.60
CA GLY A 187 1.37 2.69 -16.88
C GLY A 187 1.60 2.64 -15.37
N TYR A 188 0.56 2.25 -14.62
CA TYR A 188 0.69 1.97 -13.19
C TYR A 188 1.75 0.89 -12.97
N THR A 189 2.71 1.13 -12.08
CA THR A 189 3.81 0.19 -11.88
C THR A 189 3.99 -0.21 -10.42
N LEU A 190 4.18 -1.49 -10.17
CA LEU A 190 4.70 -2.04 -8.92
C LEU A 190 6.08 -2.65 -9.20
N MET A 191 7.11 -2.25 -8.47
CA MET A 191 8.47 -2.82 -8.56
C MET A 191 8.94 -3.33 -7.21
N ARG A 192 9.58 -4.50 -7.22
CA ARG A 192 10.36 -5.04 -6.11
C ARG A 192 11.76 -5.35 -6.64
N GLY A 193 12.77 -4.78 -5.98
CA GLY A 193 14.17 -5.09 -6.24
C GLY A 193 14.45 -6.52 -5.79
N GLY A 194 14.30 -6.77 -4.49
CA GLY A 194 14.51 -8.09 -3.92
C GLY A 194 15.77 -8.07 -3.09
N SER A 195 16.77 -8.90 -3.38
CA SER A 195 18.02 -8.89 -2.64
C SER A 195 19.19 -8.49 -3.54
N GLY A 196 20.04 -7.60 -3.05
CA GLY A 196 21.18 -7.01 -3.76
C GLY A 196 20.99 -5.51 -3.93
N ASN A 197 21.94 -4.84 -4.57
CA ASN A 197 21.92 -3.39 -4.69
C ASN A 197 21.23 -2.98 -6.00
N ASP A 198 19.95 -2.68 -5.95
CA ASP A 198 19.10 -2.47 -7.10
C ASP A 198 19.02 -1.00 -7.52
N THR A 199 18.70 -0.76 -8.78
CA THR A 199 18.35 0.55 -9.31
C THR A 199 16.94 0.53 -9.88
N LEU A 200 16.02 1.15 -9.15
CA LEU A 200 14.59 1.16 -9.47
C LEU A 200 14.14 2.56 -9.89
N LYS A 201 13.66 2.69 -11.13
CA LYS A 201 13.20 3.97 -11.67
C LYS A 201 11.74 3.89 -12.11
N LEU A 202 10.88 4.54 -11.33
CA LEU A 202 9.49 4.72 -11.70
C LEU A 202 9.34 5.68 -12.90
N GLY A 203 8.23 5.51 -13.62
CA GLY A 203 7.98 6.20 -14.87
C GLY A 203 7.00 7.37 -14.75
N ARG A 204 6.19 7.59 -15.79
CA ARG A 204 5.27 8.75 -15.79
C ARG A 204 3.96 8.50 -15.05
N GLY A 205 3.50 7.26 -15.07
CA GLY A 205 2.31 6.83 -14.36
C GLY A 205 2.54 6.74 -12.86
N ASP A 206 1.45 6.43 -12.15
CA ASP A 206 1.54 6.16 -10.72
C ASP A 206 2.38 4.91 -10.47
N GLY A 207 3.12 4.86 -9.36
CA GLY A 207 3.93 3.68 -9.11
C GLY A 207 4.44 3.52 -7.69
N LYS A 208 4.77 2.28 -7.37
CA LYS A 208 5.28 1.85 -6.08
C LYS A 208 6.55 1.07 -6.33
N ALA A 209 7.60 1.40 -5.60
CA ALA A 209 8.85 0.65 -5.64
C ALA A 209 9.27 0.31 -4.21
N PHE A 210 9.75 -0.91 -4.05
CA PHE A 210 10.34 -1.47 -2.84
C PHE A 210 11.75 -1.90 -3.20
N GLY A 211 12.76 -1.36 -2.52
CA GLY A 211 14.17 -1.72 -2.72
C GLY A 211 14.38 -3.17 -2.33
N GLY A 212 14.28 -3.44 -1.03
CA GLY A 212 14.37 -4.80 -0.49
C GLY A 212 15.57 -4.92 0.43
N ASP A 213 16.37 -5.96 0.27
CA ASP A 213 17.64 -6.11 0.98
C ASP A 213 18.78 -5.57 0.12
N GLY A 214 19.55 -4.59 0.59
CA GLY A 214 20.70 -4.06 -0.13
C GLY A 214 20.74 -2.53 -0.12
N ASP A 215 21.83 -1.94 -0.57
CA ASP A 215 21.95 -0.49 -0.71
C ASP A 215 21.37 -0.05 -2.07
N ASP A 216 20.10 0.33 -2.10
CA ASP A 216 19.36 0.58 -3.34
C ASP A 216 19.44 2.04 -3.82
N LEU A 217 19.21 2.22 -5.13
CA LEU A 217 18.98 3.52 -5.75
C LEU A 217 17.56 3.59 -6.33
N MET A 218 16.73 4.43 -5.75
CA MET A 218 15.34 4.59 -6.13
C MET A 218 15.06 5.99 -6.68
N ILE A 219 14.46 6.06 -7.87
CA ILE A 219 14.10 7.32 -8.52
C ILE A 219 12.60 7.35 -8.74
N ALA A 220 11.94 8.32 -8.09
CA ALA A 220 10.51 8.53 -8.24
C ALA A 220 10.15 9.02 -9.65
N GLY A 221 8.94 8.64 -10.06
CA GLY A 221 8.31 9.07 -11.29
C GLY A 221 7.63 10.43 -11.18
N THR A 222 6.88 10.79 -12.23
CA THR A 222 6.09 12.03 -12.25
C THR A 222 4.66 11.87 -11.73
N GLY A 223 4.13 10.65 -11.70
CA GLY A 223 2.81 10.32 -11.13
C GLY A 223 2.84 10.19 -9.61
N HIS A 224 1.70 9.87 -9.00
CA HIS A 224 1.64 9.55 -7.57
C HIS A 224 2.57 8.38 -7.28
N GLY A 225 3.23 8.39 -6.13
CA GLY A 225 4.13 7.28 -5.87
C GLY A 225 4.48 7.00 -4.44
N MET A 226 5.06 5.83 -4.27
CA MET A 226 5.64 5.37 -3.03
C MET A 226 7.00 4.74 -3.32
N LEU A 227 8.01 5.17 -2.57
CA LEU A 227 9.32 4.52 -2.52
C LEU A 227 9.54 4.03 -1.09
N ARG A 228 9.92 2.76 -0.94
CA ARG A 228 10.41 2.20 0.33
C ARG A 228 11.76 1.55 0.09
N GLY A 229 12.77 1.99 0.82
CA GLY A 229 14.11 1.40 0.76
C GLY A 229 14.12 -0.01 1.33
N ASN A 230 13.50 -0.14 2.50
CA ASN A 230 13.52 -1.35 3.33
C ASN A 230 14.91 -1.52 3.96
N ASN A 231 15.61 -2.62 3.73
CA ASN A 231 16.85 -2.91 4.44
C ASN A 231 18.07 -2.45 3.64
N GLY A 232 18.84 -1.51 4.18
CA GLY A 232 20.11 -1.08 3.59
C GLY A 232 20.31 0.42 3.63
N ASN A 233 21.42 0.90 3.09
CA ASN A 233 21.70 2.34 3.03
C ASN A 233 21.26 2.90 1.68
N ASP A 234 20.00 3.30 1.62
CA ASP A 234 19.31 3.57 0.38
C ASP A 234 19.49 5.01 -0.08
N ARG A 235 19.38 5.20 -1.40
CA ARG A 235 19.42 6.51 -2.05
C ARG A 235 18.13 6.72 -2.78
N MET A 236 17.36 7.71 -2.34
CA MET A 236 16.06 8.00 -2.93
C MET A 236 16.01 9.41 -3.48
N GLN A 237 15.59 9.53 -4.74
CA GLN A 237 15.49 10.81 -5.42
C GLN A 237 14.08 11.05 -5.96
N ALA A 238 13.56 12.24 -5.70
CA ALA A 238 12.33 12.74 -6.29
C ALA A 238 12.58 14.04 -7.07
N GLY A 239 12.01 14.09 -8.27
CA GLY A 239 11.89 15.31 -9.08
C GLY A 239 10.49 15.91 -9.00
N GLU A 240 10.25 16.89 -9.88
CA GLU A 240 8.92 17.50 -10.07
C GLU A 240 7.90 16.46 -10.53
N GLY A 241 6.66 16.57 -10.03
CA GLY A 241 5.53 15.74 -10.42
C GLY A 241 4.55 16.45 -11.36
N VAL A 242 3.49 15.74 -11.74
CA VAL A 242 2.30 16.35 -12.33
C VAL A 242 1.44 17.02 -11.25
N GLU A 243 0.53 17.91 -11.65
CA GLU A 243 -0.42 18.55 -10.74
C GLU A 243 -1.19 17.51 -9.90
N GLY A 244 -1.35 17.79 -8.62
CA GLY A 244 -2.01 16.88 -7.68
C GLY A 244 -1.15 15.73 -7.16
N ARG A 245 0.07 15.50 -7.69
CA ARG A 245 0.92 14.40 -7.24
C ARG A 245 1.13 14.42 -5.72
N VAL A 246 0.91 13.26 -5.11
CA VAL A 246 1.38 12.94 -3.75
C VAL A 246 2.46 11.87 -3.85
N LEU A 247 3.55 12.07 -3.12
CA LEU A 247 4.68 11.16 -3.08
C LEU A 247 5.03 10.84 -1.62
N TYR A 248 5.11 9.56 -1.31
CA TYR A 248 5.60 9.04 -0.03
C TYR A 248 6.97 8.38 -0.24
N MET A 249 7.93 8.69 0.61
CA MET A 249 9.26 8.09 0.62
C MET A 249 9.61 7.66 2.03
N ASP A 250 10.01 6.41 2.20
CA ASP A 250 10.44 5.84 3.49
C ASP A 250 11.80 5.18 3.34
N GLY A 251 12.78 5.63 4.13
CA GLY A 251 14.14 5.09 4.17
C GLY A 251 14.16 3.63 4.59
N GLY A 252 13.45 3.29 5.67
CA GLY A 252 13.50 1.95 6.26
C GLY A 252 14.67 1.79 7.25
N GLU A 253 15.41 0.70 7.14
CA GLU A 253 16.54 0.34 8.01
C GLU A 253 17.87 0.72 7.37
N GLY A 254 18.57 1.71 7.89
CA GLY A 254 19.95 1.96 7.48
C GLY A 254 20.28 3.44 7.49
N HIS A 255 21.37 3.83 6.84
CA HIS A 255 21.76 5.23 6.72
C HIS A 255 21.37 5.76 5.34
N ASP A 256 20.17 6.31 5.26
CA ASP A 256 19.56 6.69 3.99
C ASP A 256 19.89 8.11 3.58
N PHE A 257 19.94 8.31 2.26
CA PHE A 257 20.00 9.60 1.63
C PHE A 257 18.75 9.85 0.78
N MET A 258 17.94 10.81 1.20
CA MET A 258 16.70 11.16 0.53
C MET A 258 16.78 12.59 0.02
N ILE A 259 16.48 12.79 -1.27
CA ILE A 259 16.47 14.12 -1.88
C ILE A 259 15.22 14.40 -2.72
N VAL A 260 14.51 15.46 -2.36
CA VAL A 260 13.55 16.13 -3.24
C VAL A 260 14.31 17.26 -3.95
N THR A 261 14.56 17.07 -5.24
CA THR A 261 15.31 18.04 -6.07
C THR A 261 14.46 19.23 -6.49
N LYS A 262 13.14 19.03 -6.58
CA LYS A 262 12.15 20.07 -6.88
C LYS A 262 10.74 19.58 -6.56
N ASN A 263 9.95 20.40 -5.87
CA ASN A 263 8.50 20.25 -5.75
C ASN A 263 7.84 21.64 -5.76
N THR A 264 7.17 21.98 -6.86
CA THR A 264 6.41 23.25 -6.98
C THR A 264 4.91 23.08 -6.81
N LEU A 265 4.47 21.89 -6.38
CA LEU A 265 3.07 21.55 -6.21
C LEU A 265 2.52 21.98 -4.84
N ASP A 266 1.20 22.14 -4.77
CA ASP A 266 0.49 22.39 -3.50
C ASP A 266 0.57 21.19 -2.54
N ASN A 267 0.69 19.98 -3.09
CA ASN A 267 0.83 18.76 -2.31
C ASN A 267 2.30 18.54 -1.89
N PRO A 268 2.54 18.18 -0.62
CA PRO A 268 3.89 17.89 -0.12
C PRO A 268 4.40 16.54 -0.65
N THR A 269 5.73 16.40 -0.69
CA THR A 269 6.35 15.07 -0.57
C THR A 269 6.44 14.71 0.91
N ILE A 270 5.98 13.53 1.29
CA ILE A 270 6.07 13.00 2.67
C ILE A 270 7.32 12.13 2.74
N LEU A 271 8.22 12.43 3.67
CA LEU A 271 9.48 11.72 3.86
C LEU A 271 9.58 11.19 5.28
N HIS A 272 9.91 9.92 5.41
CA HIS A 272 10.26 9.27 6.67
C HIS A 272 11.66 8.69 6.57
N GLY A 273 12.55 9.08 7.49
CA GLY A 273 13.92 8.59 7.50
C GLY A 273 14.06 7.15 8.03
N GLY A 274 13.08 6.61 8.76
CA GLY A 274 13.21 5.28 9.34
C GLY A 274 14.26 5.19 10.45
N LYS A 275 14.98 4.07 10.54
CA LYS A 275 16.08 3.86 11.50
C LYS A 275 17.40 4.37 10.91
N GLY A 276 18.44 4.40 11.73
CA GLY A 276 19.77 4.89 11.35
C GLY A 276 19.88 6.41 11.22
N GLU A 277 21.11 6.85 10.93
CA GLU A 277 21.46 8.27 10.77
C GLU A 277 21.28 8.69 9.31
N ASN A 278 20.19 9.41 9.04
CA ASN A 278 19.75 9.75 7.69
C ASN A 278 20.10 11.19 7.30
N LEU A 279 20.26 11.42 5.99
CA LEU A 279 20.37 12.74 5.39
C LEU A 279 19.18 13.00 4.47
N ILE A 280 18.34 13.95 4.86
CA ILE A 280 17.15 14.36 4.10
C ILE A 280 17.34 15.77 3.55
N VAL A 281 17.23 15.93 2.23
CA VAL A 281 17.38 17.21 1.53
C VAL A 281 16.12 17.54 0.75
N THR A 282 15.51 18.71 0.97
CA THR A 282 14.27 19.08 0.28
C THR A 282 14.35 20.44 -0.42
N HIS A 283 13.90 20.46 -1.67
CA HIS A 283 13.67 21.66 -2.46
C HIS A 283 12.21 21.70 -2.87
N GLY A 284 11.40 22.48 -2.16
CA GLY A 284 9.95 22.56 -2.35
C GLY A 284 9.17 22.03 -1.15
N LYS A 285 7.84 22.05 -1.24
CA LYS A 285 6.95 21.68 -0.14
C LYS A 285 7.14 20.21 0.26
N ALA A 286 7.34 19.96 1.55
CA ALA A 286 7.56 18.63 2.08
C ALA A 286 7.11 18.52 3.54
N THR A 287 6.78 17.30 3.98
CA THR A 287 6.57 16.94 5.38
C THR A 287 7.60 15.89 5.75
N VAL A 288 8.50 16.22 6.67
CA VAL A 288 9.68 15.39 7.01
C VAL A 288 9.54 14.82 8.42
N TYR A 289 9.57 13.50 8.53
CA TYR A 289 9.73 12.74 9.76
C TYR A 289 11.16 12.20 9.80
N THR A 290 12.00 12.78 10.66
CA THR A 290 13.45 12.51 10.64
C THR A 290 13.84 11.06 10.90
N GLY A 291 13.03 10.28 11.61
CA GLY A 291 13.34 8.90 11.98
C GLY A 291 13.85 8.74 13.41
N ARG A 292 14.38 7.55 13.73
CA ARG A 292 14.69 7.09 15.09
C ARG A 292 15.99 7.64 15.65
N ASP A 293 17.09 7.58 14.90
CA ASP A 293 18.43 7.93 15.39
C ASP A 293 18.78 9.40 15.10
N LYS A 294 20.06 9.79 15.11
CA LYS A 294 20.44 11.19 14.90
C LYS A 294 20.51 11.51 13.41
N ASN A 295 19.67 12.43 12.94
CA ASN A 295 19.54 12.73 11.51
C ASN A 295 19.98 14.15 11.16
N ILE A 296 20.20 14.37 9.87
CA ILE A 296 20.47 15.69 9.29
C ILE A 296 19.37 16.03 8.30
N VAL A 297 18.76 17.21 8.44
CA VAL A 297 17.81 17.75 7.46
C VAL A 297 18.35 19.04 6.87
N ARG A 298 18.27 19.18 5.54
CA ARG A 298 18.53 20.42 4.81
C ARG A 298 17.32 20.78 3.96
N THR A 299 16.54 21.78 4.36
CA THR A 299 15.42 22.28 3.55
C THR A 299 15.71 23.66 2.97
N HIS A 300 15.27 23.85 1.73
CA HIS A 300 15.37 25.08 0.96
C HIS A 300 13.98 25.70 0.66
N SER A 301 12.93 25.31 1.37
CA SER A 301 11.55 25.82 1.19
C SER A 301 10.90 26.24 2.50
N ASP A 302 10.20 27.38 2.46
CA ASP A 302 9.41 27.90 3.58
C ASP A 302 8.15 27.07 3.89
N ASP A 303 7.67 26.26 2.94
CA ASP A 303 6.49 25.41 3.12
C ASP A 303 6.84 23.99 3.64
N THR A 304 8.10 23.76 4.01
CA THR A 304 8.50 22.48 4.62
C THR A 304 8.08 22.44 6.10
N VAL A 305 7.42 21.35 6.50
CA VAL A 305 7.17 21.00 7.90
C VAL A 305 8.12 19.88 8.31
N ILE A 306 8.79 20.03 9.46
CA ILE A 306 9.82 19.11 9.96
C ILE A 306 9.45 18.63 11.36
N TYR A 307 9.33 17.32 11.53
CA TYR A 307 9.20 16.62 12.79
C TYR A 307 10.55 15.99 13.14
N ALA A 308 11.25 16.61 14.09
CA ALA A 308 12.62 16.25 14.44
C ALA A 308 12.82 16.14 15.95
N LYS A 309 13.74 15.26 16.36
CA LYS A 309 14.21 15.20 17.75
C LYS A 309 15.14 16.38 18.01
N PRO A 310 15.26 16.86 19.25
CA PRO A 310 16.22 17.92 19.60
C PRO A 310 17.68 17.58 19.30
N THR A 311 18.02 16.30 19.14
CA THR A 311 19.36 15.80 18.80
C THR A 311 19.70 15.91 17.32
N ASP A 312 18.70 16.09 16.45
CA ASP A 312 18.89 16.14 15.00
C ASP A 312 19.50 17.49 14.57
N GLU A 313 20.27 17.47 13.49
CA GLU A 313 20.89 18.65 12.90
C GLU A 313 20.02 19.21 11.78
N ILE A 314 19.38 20.36 12.02
CA ILE A 314 18.39 20.93 11.09
C ILE A 314 18.88 22.23 10.48
N HIS A 315 19.17 22.22 9.18
CA HIS A 315 19.44 23.40 8.36
C HIS A 315 18.20 23.75 7.57
N ARG A 316 17.55 24.87 7.91
CA ARG A 316 16.24 25.21 7.35
C ARG A 316 16.12 26.70 7.03
N THR A 317 15.20 27.04 6.13
CA THR A 317 14.80 28.43 5.91
C THR A 317 14.03 28.98 7.12
N SER A 318 13.95 30.30 7.27
CA SER A 318 13.23 30.90 8.39
C SER A 318 11.71 30.69 8.33
N GLY A 319 11.12 30.52 7.15
CA GLY A 319 9.68 30.31 6.98
C GLY A 319 9.21 28.88 7.23
N SER A 320 10.12 27.89 7.10
CA SER A 320 9.80 26.49 7.40
C SER A 320 9.31 26.29 8.84
N THR A 321 8.50 25.25 9.05
CA THR A 321 8.01 24.88 10.39
C THR A 321 8.83 23.73 10.96
N LEU A 322 9.35 23.90 12.18
CA LEU A 322 10.06 22.87 12.93
C LEU A 322 9.30 22.53 14.21
N THR A 323 8.85 21.29 14.33
CA THR A 323 8.24 20.73 15.54
C THR A 323 9.22 19.77 16.19
N HIS A 324 9.68 20.12 17.38
CA HIS A 324 10.48 19.20 18.18
C HIS A 324 9.59 18.12 18.79
N THR A 325 9.88 16.87 18.45
CA THR A 325 9.11 15.71 18.87
C THR A 325 10.05 14.59 19.30
N ALA A 326 9.78 14.00 20.47
CA ALA A 326 10.53 12.84 20.93
C ALA A 326 9.92 11.57 20.33
N TYR A 327 10.77 10.69 19.80
CA TYR A 327 10.41 9.31 19.50
C TYR A 327 10.05 8.60 20.81
N LYS A 328 8.95 7.85 20.81
CA LYS A 328 8.48 7.07 21.97
C LYS A 328 8.08 5.68 21.52
N GLU A 329 8.48 4.68 22.29
CA GLU A 329 8.15 3.27 22.06
C GLU A 329 6.67 2.98 22.41
N LEU A 330 5.75 3.53 21.61
CA LEU A 330 4.31 3.40 21.76
C LEU A 330 3.73 2.39 20.76
N GLY A 331 2.54 1.88 21.06
CA GLY A 331 1.77 0.98 20.21
C GLY A 331 2.16 -0.49 20.31
N HIS A 332 3.24 -0.83 21.01
CA HIS A 332 3.73 -2.22 21.14
C HIS A 332 2.73 -3.17 21.80
N SER A 333 1.98 -2.67 22.79
CA SER A 333 0.97 -3.47 23.48
C SER A 333 -0.41 -3.30 22.86
N GLY A 334 -0.63 -2.20 22.12
CA GLY A 334 -1.87 -1.87 21.44
C GLY A 334 -2.08 -2.63 20.13
N TYR A 335 -0.99 -2.83 19.36
CA TYR A 335 -1.03 -3.36 18.00
C TYR A 335 -0.02 -4.49 17.85
N LEU A 336 -0.53 -5.69 17.54
CA LEU A 336 0.30 -6.84 17.20
C LEU A 336 0.24 -7.05 15.69
N VAL A 337 1.36 -7.43 15.06
CA VAL A 337 1.45 -7.60 13.60
C VAL A 337 1.66 -9.07 13.27
N ASP A 338 0.88 -9.60 12.33
CA ASP A 338 0.90 -11.00 11.89
C ASP A 338 0.86 -11.08 10.36
N GLY A 339 1.90 -11.65 9.75
CA GLY A 339 2.04 -11.76 8.29
C GLY A 339 3.46 -12.17 7.87
N SER A 340 3.76 -12.01 6.58
CA SER A 340 5.09 -12.22 5.98
C SER A 340 6.15 -11.30 6.59
N GLN A 341 7.43 -11.63 6.43
CA GLN A 341 8.53 -10.82 6.97
C GLN A 341 8.50 -9.39 6.39
N ASP A 342 8.33 -9.27 5.07
CA ASP A 342 8.21 -7.98 4.38
C ASP A 342 7.00 -7.19 4.88
N PHE A 343 5.87 -7.86 5.10
CA PHE A 343 4.69 -7.22 5.69
C PHE A 343 4.98 -6.69 7.08
N VAL A 344 5.57 -7.51 7.96
CA VAL A 344 5.91 -7.09 9.32
C VAL A 344 6.86 -5.90 9.31
N GLN A 345 7.89 -5.91 8.46
CA GLN A 345 8.82 -4.78 8.32
C GLN A 345 8.07 -3.52 7.90
N ASN A 346 7.32 -3.59 6.80
CA ASN A 346 6.60 -2.44 6.26
C ASN A 346 5.60 -1.81 7.24
N VAL A 347 4.89 -2.64 8.02
CA VAL A 347 3.99 -2.16 9.08
C VAL A 347 4.76 -1.52 10.23
N ASN A 348 5.91 -2.08 10.60
CA ASN A 348 6.74 -1.49 11.64
C ASN A 348 7.29 -0.13 11.23
N ASP A 349 7.65 0.06 9.96
CA ASP A 349 8.10 1.36 9.43
C ASP A 349 6.96 2.40 9.50
N ASP A 350 5.74 2.02 9.13
CA ASP A 350 4.56 2.87 9.26
C ASP A 350 4.31 3.25 10.73
N ILE A 351 4.40 2.29 11.65
CA ILE A 351 4.25 2.54 13.10
C ILE A 351 5.40 3.43 13.61
N ASP A 352 6.63 3.27 13.12
CA ASP A 352 7.79 4.08 13.49
C ASP A 352 7.62 5.55 13.08
N LEU A 353 7.04 5.81 11.92
CA LEU A 353 6.62 7.17 11.53
C LEU A 353 5.63 7.73 12.57
N LEU A 354 4.60 6.96 12.93
CA LEU A 354 3.60 7.36 13.92
C LEU A 354 4.20 7.61 15.31
N ARG A 355 5.29 6.93 15.68
CA ARG A 355 6.03 7.16 16.94
C ARG A 355 6.75 8.50 16.98
N LEU A 356 6.99 9.13 15.84
CA LEU A 356 7.53 10.49 15.75
C LEU A 356 6.42 11.54 15.59
N SER A 357 5.33 11.18 14.90
CA SER A 357 4.14 12.01 14.69
C SER A 357 3.46 12.46 16.00
N PRO A 358 3.21 13.77 16.22
CA PRO A 358 2.39 14.26 17.33
C PRO A 358 0.96 13.66 17.38
N VAL A 359 0.33 13.48 16.22
CA VAL A 359 -0.99 12.86 16.04
C VAL A 359 -0.88 11.35 16.25
N GLY A 360 0.06 10.70 15.55
CA GLY A 360 0.31 9.25 15.62
C GLY A 360 0.61 8.74 17.02
N LYS A 361 1.45 9.44 17.79
CA LYS A 361 1.75 9.04 19.18
C LYS A 361 0.53 8.98 20.08
N GLN A 362 -0.44 9.86 19.88
CA GLN A 362 -1.65 9.86 20.68
C GLN A 362 -2.56 8.68 20.30
N MET A 363 -2.66 8.35 19.01
CA MET A 363 -3.31 7.12 18.55
C MET A 363 -2.65 5.87 19.14
N LEU A 364 -1.32 5.76 19.03
CA LEU A 364 -0.57 4.62 19.55
C LEU A 364 -0.69 4.47 21.08
N ALA A 365 -0.61 5.58 21.83
CA ALA A 365 -0.75 5.57 23.29
C ALA A 365 -2.17 5.19 23.74
N GLU A 366 -3.20 5.61 23.00
CA GLU A 366 -4.57 5.18 23.26
C GLU A 366 -4.76 3.70 22.89
N GLY A 367 -4.15 3.21 21.81
CA GLY A 367 -4.11 1.78 21.48
C GLY A 367 -3.52 0.92 22.61
N ASP A 368 -2.35 1.32 23.15
CA ASP A 368 -1.75 0.66 24.32
C ASP A 368 -2.69 0.69 25.55
N SER A 369 -3.32 1.85 25.79
CA SER A 369 -4.25 2.04 26.90
C SER A 369 -5.50 1.17 26.73
N ALA A 370 -6.05 1.10 25.52
CA ALA A 370 -7.19 0.27 25.15
C ALA A 370 -6.89 -1.22 25.34
N ALA A 371 -5.74 -1.69 24.85
CA ALA A 371 -5.34 -3.08 25.00
C ALA A 371 -5.24 -3.49 26.47
N LYS A 372 -4.68 -2.61 27.31
CA LYS A 372 -4.63 -2.83 28.76
C LYS A 372 -6.02 -2.81 29.41
N ARG A 373 -6.91 -1.90 28.99
CA ARG A 373 -8.27 -1.78 29.55
C ARG A 373 -9.15 -2.98 29.17
N ASN A 374 -9.00 -3.50 27.95
CA ASN A 374 -9.85 -4.53 27.39
C ASN A 374 -9.24 -5.94 27.47
N ASP A 375 -8.00 -6.07 27.94
CA ASP A 375 -7.19 -7.29 27.92
C ASP A 375 -7.06 -7.90 26.52
N ALA A 376 -6.91 -7.03 25.51
CA ALA A 376 -6.94 -7.43 24.11
C ALA A 376 -6.30 -6.37 23.18
N PRO A 377 -5.14 -6.66 22.59
CA PRO A 377 -4.60 -5.83 21.51
C PRO A 377 -5.44 -5.92 20.24
N THR A 378 -5.28 -4.92 19.37
CA THR A 378 -5.72 -5.01 17.97
C THR A 378 -4.67 -5.76 17.16
N LEU A 379 -5.10 -6.71 16.34
CA LEU A 379 -4.21 -7.50 15.49
C LEU A 379 -4.20 -6.92 14.07
N ILE A 380 -3.03 -6.55 13.55
CA ILE A 380 -2.82 -6.11 12.17
C ILE A 380 -2.38 -7.33 11.36
N LYS A 381 -3.18 -7.73 10.38
CA LYS A 381 -2.97 -8.90 9.51
C LYS A 381 -2.71 -8.50 8.08
N GLU A 382 -1.83 -9.25 7.42
CA GLU A 382 -1.59 -9.12 5.99
C GLU A 382 -2.83 -9.50 5.17
N THR A 383 -3.17 -8.69 4.17
CA THR A 383 -4.17 -9.04 3.15
C THR A 383 -3.62 -8.80 1.75
N ALA A 384 -4.01 -9.66 0.82
CA ALA A 384 -3.69 -9.50 -0.60
C ALA A 384 -4.68 -8.57 -1.33
N ASP A 385 -5.78 -8.18 -0.68
CA ASP A 385 -6.73 -7.25 -1.27
C ASP A 385 -6.08 -5.86 -1.42
N GLU A 386 -6.39 -5.13 -2.49
CA GLU A 386 -6.00 -3.73 -2.66
C GLU A 386 -6.91 -2.83 -1.82
N ASN A 387 -6.88 -3.03 -0.50
CA ASN A 387 -7.66 -2.26 0.47
C ASN A 387 -7.12 -2.44 1.89
N ALA A 388 -7.67 -1.69 2.84
CA ALA A 388 -7.56 -1.94 4.28
C ALA A 388 -8.96 -2.13 4.89
N TYR A 389 -9.07 -2.92 5.96
CA TYR A 389 -10.34 -3.19 6.64
C TYR A 389 -10.17 -3.36 8.13
N TYR A 390 -11.11 -2.84 8.92
CA TYR A 390 -11.25 -3.17 10.33
C TYR A 390 -12.43 -4.12 10.58
N TYR A 391 -12.19 -5.15 11.38
CA TYR A 391 -13.19 -6.08 11.86
C TYR A 391 -13.37 -5.96 13.38
N TYR A 392 -14.58 -5.56 13.79
CA TYR A 392 -14.99 -5.55 15.18
C TYR A 392 -15.30 -6.97 15.67
N ASN A 393 -14.76 -7.36 16.83
CA ASN A 393 -15.15 -8.61 17.47
C ASN A 393 -15.00 -8.56 19.00
N ASN A 394 -15.82 -9.35 19.70
CA ASN A 394 -15.72 -9.53 21.15
C ASN A 394 -16.12 -10.96 21.57
N SER A 395 -15.87 -11.34 22.83
CA SER A 395 -16.17 -12.69 23.33
C SER A 395 -17.65 -13.08 23.22
N LYS A 396 -18.57 -12.13 23.34
CA LYS A 396 -20.02 -12.36 23.22
C LYS A 396 -20.40 -12.71 21.79
N LEU A 397 -19.90 -11.96 20.81
CA LEU A 397 -20.07 -12.24 19.39
C LEU A 397 -19.44 -13.60 19.03
N LYS A 398 -18.18 -13.84 19.40
CA LYS A 398 -17.52 -15.14 19.18
C LYS A 398 -18.36 -16.31 19.72
N LYS A 399 -18.90 -16.18 20.94
CA LYS A 399 -19.78 -17.19 21.51
C LYS A 399 -21.06 -17.35 20.68
N HIS A 400 -21.76 -16.27 20.38
CA HIS A 400 -23.02 -16.29 19.61
C HIS A 400 -22.85 -17.07 18.30
N PHE A 401 -21.81 -16.74 17.54
CA PHE A 401 -21.55 -17.34 16.24
C PHE A 401 -20.97 -18.76 16.32
N SER A 402 -20.34 -19.13 17.43
CA SER A 402 -19.90 -20.51 17.68
C SER A 402 -21.05 -21.45 18.10
N THR A 403 -22.07 -20.96 18.82
CA THR A 403 -23.10 -21.81 19.42
C THR A 403 -24.43 -21.83 18.68
N ASN A 404 -24.82 -20.74 18.02
CA ASN A 404 -26.11 -20.62 17.33
C ASN A 404 -26.00 -20.91 15.82
N ARG A 405 -24.86 -21.45 15.39
CA ARG A 405 -24.64 -21.84 14.00
C ARG A 405 -25.58 -22.99 13.62
N PRO A 406 -26.47 -22.83 12.61
CA PRO A 406 -27.28 -23.94 12.13
C PRO A 406 -26.38 -25.11 11.70
N LYS A 407 -26.71 -26.34 12.11
CA LYS A 407 -25.92 -27.54 11.77
C LYS A 407 -25.89 -27.84 10.26
N ASP A 408 -26.82 -27.25 9.52
CA ASP A 408 -27.12 -27.55 8.13
C ASP A 408 -26.84 -26.35 7.21
N LEU A 409 -25.85 -25.52 7.57
CA LEU A 409 -25.35 -24.50 6.64
C LEU A 409 -24.70 -25.20 5.44
N GLU A 410 -25.18 -24.91 4.23
CA GLU A 410 -24.49 -25.32 3.00
C GLU A 410 -23.03 -24.78 3.03
N SER A 411 -22.11 -25.39 2.28
CA SER A 411 -20.69 -24.96 2.24
C SER A 411 -20.49 -23.45 2.02
N LYS A 412 -21.48 -22.82 1.40
CA LYS A 412 -21.56 -21.41 1.01
C LYS A 412 -21.74 -20.45 2.16
N ASP A 413 -22.25 -20.99 3.25
CA ASP A 413 -22.57 -20.30 4.48
C ASP A 413 -21.52 -20.61 5.54
N HIS A 414 -20.49 -21.42 5.23
CA HIS A 414 -19.37 -21.65 6.14
C HIS A 414 -18.41 -20.44 6.27
N SER A 415 -18.43 -19.53 5.29
CA SER A 415 -17.82 -18.18 5.32
C SER A 415 -18.54 -17.19 6.21
N ARG A 416 -19.84 -17.41 6.42
CA ARG A 416 -20.71 -16.49 7.13
C ARG A 416 -20.51 -16.75 8.62
N GLY A 417 -19.49 -16.08 9.13
CA GLY A 417 -19.19 -16.02 10.55
C GLY A 417 -17.96 -16.79 11.03
N GLN A 418 -16.99 -17.00 10.16
CA GLN A 418 -15.60 -17.12 10.63
C GLN A 418 -14.93 -15.78 10.39
N ASP A 419 -14.62 -15.10 11.49
CA ASP A 419 -13.88 -13.83 11.60
C ASP A 419 -14.45 -12.69 10.71
N PHE A 420 -15.36 -11.92 11.32
CA PHE A 420 -16.43 -11.19 10.63
C PHE A 420 -16.01 -10.02 9.74
N GLY A 421 -15.84 -10.29 8.46
CA GLY A 421 -16.05 -9.33 7.38
C GLY A 421 -17.47 -9.34 6.83
N GLY A 422 -18.35 -8.57 7.48
CA GLY A 422 -19.69 -8.28 7.02
C GLY A 422 -20.77 -9.16 7.64
N ILE A 423 -21.46 -8.63 8.65
CA ILE A 423 -22.77 -9.11 9.05
C ILE A 423 -23.72 -8.89 7.87
N SER A 424 -23.98 -9.93 7.07
CA SER A 424 -24.64 -9.77 5.77
C SER A 424 -26.12 -10.16 5.76
N ILE A 425 -26.65 -10.78 6.82
CA ILE A 425 -28.07 -11.15 6.93
C ILE A 425 -28.63 -10.87 8.32
N THR A 426 -29.94 -10.60 8.40
CA THR A 426 -30.68 -10.32 9.64
C THR A 426 -30.73 -11.51 10.60
N ASP A 427 -30.57 -12.73 10.09
CA ASP A 427 -30.69 -13.97 10.87
C ASP A 427 -29.47 -14.22 11.77
N ASP A 428 -28.29 -13.77 11.34
CA ASP A 428 -27.02 -13.83 12.10
C ASP A 428 -27.01 -12.87 13.31
N LEU A 429 -27.98 -11.95 13.36
CA LEU A 429 -28.13 -10.96 14.43
C LEU A 429 -29.27 -11.27 15.40
N VAL A 430 -29.98 -12.39 15.22
CA VAL A 430 -31.15 -12.70 16.07
C VAL A 430 -30.71 -12.87 17.53
N GLY A 431 -31.19 -11.98 18.40
CA GLY A 431 -30.82 -11.96 19.81
C GLY A 431 -29.57 -11.13 20.12
N LEU A 432 -28.99 -10.46 19.12
CA LEU A 432 -28.00 -9.41 19.29
C LEU A 432 -28.64 -8.03 19.10
N THR A 433 -28.13 -7.04 19.80
CA THR A 433 -28.48 -5.63 19.64
C THR A 433 -27.31 -4.87 19.01
N PRO A 434 -27.55 -3.68 18.41
CA PRO A 434 -26.46 -2.81 17.96
C PRO A 434 -25.38 -2.52 19.00
N SER A 435 -25.77 -2.44 20.27
CA SER A 435 -24.83 -2.30 21.39
C SER A 435 -23.83 -3.45 21.46
N ASP A 436 -24.24 -4.68 21.13
CA ASP A 436 -23.40 -5.89 21.27
C ASP A 436 -22.23 -5.94 20.30
N TYR A 437 -22.28 -5.13 19.23
CA TYR A 437 -21.20 -4.96 18.26
C TYR A 437 -20.70 -3.51 18.22
N GLY A 438 -20.71 -2.85 19.39
CA GLY A 438 -19.99 -1.61 19.64
C GLY A 438 -20.70 -0.32 19.22
N LYS A 439 -21.98 -0.37 18.82
CA LYS A 439 -22.70 0.85 18.45
C LYS A 439 -23.24 1.60 19.66
N ILE A 440 -23.16 2.93 19.60
CA ILE A 440 -23.73 3.82 20.59
C ILE A 440 -25.26 3.71 20.53
N ILE A 441 -25.89 3.34 21.65
CA ILE A 441 -27.34 3.26 21.77
C ILE A 441 -27.78 4.04 23.00
N SER A 442 -28.83 4.86 22.86
CA SER A 442 -29.39 5.65 23.96
C SER A 442 -28.35 6.52 24.69
N ASN A 443 -27.38 7.06 23.95
CA ASN A 443 -26.27 7.88 24.47
C ASN A 443 -25.39 7.13 25.50
N GLN A 444 -25.26 5.82 25.34
CA GLN A 444 -24.32 4.97 26.07
C GLN A 444 -23.39 4.25 25.08
N PRO A 445 -22.12 4.02 25.44
CA PRO A 445 -21.25 3.14 24.68
C PRO A 445 -21.86 1.74 24.55
N GLY A 446 -21.58 1.08 23.43
CA GLY A 446 -21.81 -0.35 23.25
C GLY A 446 -20.75 -1.21 23.93
N ASP A 447 -20.81 -2.51 23.68
CA ASP A 447 -19.78 -3.46 24.09
C ASP A 447 -18.45 -3.08 23.44
N VAL A 448 -17.34 -3.35 24.13
CA VAL A 448 -15.99 -3.08 23.61
C VAL A 448 -15.46 -4.26 22.81
N ALA A 449 -14.63 -3.99 21.82
CA ALA A 449 -13.88 -5.00 21.11
C ALA A 449 -12.80 -5.59 22.05
N ASN A 450 -12.73 -6.92 22.10
CA ASN A 450 -11.63 -7.66 22.73
C ASN A 450 -11.00 -8.70 21.79
N ALA A 451 -11.20 -8.52 20.49
CA ALA A 451 -10.60 -9.29 19.41
C ALA A 451 -10.66 -8.50 18.08
N GLY A 452 -10.32 -7.21 18.11
CA GLY A 452 -10.33 -6.36 16.91
C GLY A 452 -9.19 -6.72 15.96
N GLU A 453 -9.46 -6.68 14.64
CA GLU A 453 -8.46 -6.97 13.61
C GLU A 453 -8.45 -5.87 12.55
N ILE A 454 -7.26 -5.41 12.16
CA ILE A 454 -7.03 -4.59 10.97
C ILE A 454 -6.41 -5.49 9.91
N HIS A 455 -7.00 -5.58 8.73
CA HIS A 455 -6.43 -6.27 7.58
C HIS A 455 -5.85 -5.22 6.66
N TYR A 456 -4.55 -5.26 6.42
CA TYR A 456 -3.79 -4.19 5.79
C TYR A 456 -2.89 -4.71 4.69
N ASN A 457 -2.79 -3.94 3.61
CA ASN A 457 -1.86 -4.16 2.52
C ASN A 457 -0.95 -2.91 2.44
N PRO A 458 0.34 -3.00 2.83
CA PRO A 458 1.26 -1.87 2.78
C PRO A 458 1.57 -1.40 1.36
N SER A 459 1.22 -2.21 0.35
CA SER A 459 1.26 -1.81 -1.06
C SER A 459 -0.02 -1.13 -1.53
N PHE A 460 -1.09 -1.02 -0.73
CA PHE A 460 -2.31 -0.31 -1.09
C PHE A 460 -2.22 1.17 -0.71
N SER A 461 -2.50 2.06 -1.66
CA SER A 461 -2.65 3.50 -1.39
C SER A 461 -4.06 3.91 -1.76
N MET A 462 -4.64 4.86 -1.03
CA MET A 462 -5.91 5.46 -1.42
C MET A 462 -5.79 6.13 -2.80
N PHE A 463 -6.91 6.30 -3.50
CA PHE A 463 -6.96 6.84 -4.87
C PHE A 463 -6.31 8.22 -5.04
N ASP A 464 -6.13 8.98 -3.95
CA ASP A 464 -5.50 10.29 -3.93
C ASP A 464 -3.97 10.24 -3.76
N GLY A 465 -3.39 9.04 -3.65
CA GLY A 465 -1.96 8.82 -3.48
C GLY A 465 -1.41 9.18 -2.09
N SER A 466 -2.27 9.36 -1.09
CA SER A 466 -1.89 9.73 0.30
C SER A 466 -0.99 8.74 1.04
N GLY A 467 -0.66 7.60 0.42
CA GLY A 467 0.20 6.57 0.97
C GLY A 467 -0.56 5.53 1.81
N PRO A 468 0.06 4.37 2.07
CA PRO A 468 -0.59 3.25 2.73
C PRO A 468 -0.84 3.54 4.22
N ILE A 469 0.02 4.34 4.86
CA ILE A 469 -0.13 4.74 6.26
C ILE A 469 -1.41 5.52 6.56
N VAL A 470 -1.97 6.28 5.61
CA VAL A 470 -3.25 6.97 5.82
C VAL A 470 -4.41 5.97 5.84
N ALA A 471 -4.34 4.91 5.01
CA ALA A 471 -5.30 3.80 5.06
C ALA A 471 -5.17 3.02 6.38
N LEU A 472 -3.94 2.73 6.84
CA LEU A 472 -3.73 2.12 8.15
C LEU A 472 -4.32 2.99 9.27
N TYR A 473 -4.05 4.30 9.27
CA TYR A 473 -4.55 5.21 10.29
C TYR A 473 -6.08 5.34 10.28
N HIS A 474 -6.71 5.24 9.11
CA HIS A 474 -8.16 5.15 8.97
C HIS A 474 -8.70 3.91 9.72
N GLU A 475 -8.11 2.74 9.49
CA GLU A 475 -8.53 1.52 10.19
C GLU A 475 -8.20 1.56 11.69
N MET A 476 -7.13 2.26 12.09
CA MET A 476 -6.84 2.53 13.50
C MET A 476 -7.91 3.42 14.15
N ALA A 477 -8.54 4.35 13.41
CA ALA A 477 -9.66 5.14 13.91
C ALA A 477 -10.91 4.27 14.13
N HIS A 478 -11.14 3.26 13.27
CA HIS A 478 -12.17 2.23 13.51
C HIS A 478 -11.82 1.35 14.71
N ALA A 479 -10.55 0.96 14.87
CA ALA A 479 -10.09 0.21 16.04
C ALA A 479 -10.28 1.00 17.35
N TYR A 480 -10.02 2.31 17.35
CA TYR A 480 -10.34 3.21 18.45
C TYR A 480 -11.85 3.15 18.80
N ASN A 481 -12.72 3.21 17.79
CA ASN A 481 -14.17 3.12 18.00
C ASN A 481 -14.56 1.77 18.61
N GLY A 482 -14.01 0.68 18.09
CA GLY A 482 -14.28 -0.67 18.58
C GLY A 482 -13.80 -0.86 20.01
N ALA A 483 -12.58 -0.43 20.33
CA ALA A 483 -12.00 -0.52 21.66
C ALA A 483 -12.78 0.26 22.72
N ASN A 484 -13.48 1.33 22.33
CA ASN A 484 -14.25 2.17 23.24
C ASN A 484 -15.77 1.91 23.19
N GLY A 485 -16.25 1.04 22.28
CA GLY A 485 -17.68 0.80 22.08
C GLY A 485 -18.41 2.03 21.57
N THR A 486 -17.74 2.88 20.80
CA THR A 486 -18.24 4.20 20.39
C THR A 486 -18.53 4.30 18.89
N VAL A 487 -18.91 3.22 18.23
CA VAL A 487 -19.27 3.26 16.80
C VAL A 487 -20.58 4.03 16.61
N LEU A 488 -20.61 5.04 15.75
CA LEU A 488 -21.84 5.76 15.44
C LEU A 488 -22.78 4.90 14.59
N PRO A 489 -24.06 4.75 14.98
CA PRO A 489 -25.05 4.08 14.16
C PRO A 489 -25.60 5.04 13.10
N GLY A 490 -26.03 4.49 11.96
CA GLY A 490 -26.83 5.22 10.99
C GLY A 490 -26.10 5.49 9.69
N ARG A 491 -26.66 6.43 8.94
CA ARG A 491 -26.14 6.90 7.66
C ARG A 491 -26.44 8.39 7.51
N THR A 492 -25.47 9.11 6.96
CA THR A 492 -25.59 10.52 6.62
C THR A 492 -26.01 10.68 5.17
N ASN A 493 -27.02 11.52 4.94
CA ASN A 493 -27.53 11.74 3.58
C ASN A 493 -26.53 12.54 2.75
N ARG A 494 -26.37 12.15 1.49
CA ARG A 494 -25.59 12.89 0.48
C ARG A 494 -26.40 13.00 -0.79
N GLU A 495 -26.34 14.16 -1.44
CA GLU A 495 -27.08 14.44 -2.67
C GLU A 495 -26.81 13.40 -3.77
N HIS A 496 -25.56 12.90 -3.87
CA HIS A 496 -25.13 11.94 -4.89
C HIS A 496 -25.19 10.47 -4.45
N LYS A 497 -25.59 10.16 -3.21
CA LYS A 497 -25.72 8.78 -2.71
C LYS A 497 -27.09 8.56 -2.05
N PRO A 498 -28.09 8.03 -2.79
CA PRO A 498 -29.47 7.87 -2.30
C PRO A 498 -29.62 6.96 -1.08
N ARG A 499 -28.65 6.09 -0.81
CA ARG A 499 -28.63 5.21 0.37
C ARG A 499 -27.89 5.83 1.57
N GLY A 500 -27.29 7.01 1.41
CA GLY A 500 -26.42 7.65 2.40
C GLY A 500 -25.08 6.95 2.60
N GLU A 501 -24.12 7.68 3.15
CA GLU A 501 -22.81 7.18 3.58
C GLU A 501 -22.89 6.67 5.02
N ARG A 502 -22.08 5.68 5.40
CA ARG A 502 -22.14 5.11 6.76
C ARG A 502 -21.55 6.10 7.76
N ASP A 503 -22.25 6.33 8.87
CA ASP A 503 -21.79 7.27 9.89
C ASP A 503 -20.48 6.82 10.56
N GLU A 504 -20.24 5.51 10.67
CA GLU A 504 -18.97 4.95 11.18
C GLU A 504 -17.76 5.36 10.31
N GLU A 505 -17.95 5.50 9.00
CA GLU A 505 -16.90 5.90 8.07
C GLU A 505 -16.65 7.41 8.14
N HIS A 506 -17.72 8.21 8.17
CA HIS A 506 -17.58 9.65 8.43
C HIS A 506 -16.91 9.92 9.77
N GLN A 507 -17.26 9.16 10.80
CA GLN A 507 -16.66 9.26 12.13
C GLN A 507 -15.16 9.03 12.09
N ALA A 508 -14.71 7.98 11.39
CA ALA A 508 -13.29 7.64 11.22
C ALA A 508 -12.55 8.67 10.37
N VAL A 509 -13.16 9.17 9.28
CA VAL A 509 -12.56 10.23 8.46
C VAL A 509 -12.48 11.56 9.23
N GLY A 510 -13.47 11.85 10.07
CA GLY A 510 -13.66 13.15 10.71
C GLY A 510 -14.61 14.08 9.94
N LEU A 511 -15.60 13.52 9.25
CA LEU A 511 -16.63 14.22 8.50
C LEU A 511 -17.91 14.43 9.33
N PRO A 512 -18.65 15.53 9.16
CA PRO A 512 -19.94 15.72 9.81
C PRO A 512 -20.92 14.57 9.53
N THR A 513 -21.72 14.20 10.53
CA THR A 513 -22.78 13.18 10.41
C THR A 513 -24.16 13.69 10.82
N ASP A 514 -25.21 13.02 10.34
CA ASP A 514 -26.59 13.19 10.81
C ASP A 514 -26.88 12.49 12.17
N ALA A 515 -25.93 11.69 12.68
CA ALA A 515 -26.04 11.02 13.97
C ALA A 515 -26.13 12.00 15.15
N ARG A 516 -26.70 11.52 16.27
CA ARG A 516 -26.77 12.30 17.51
C ARG A 516 -25.35 12.49 18.09
N PRO A 517 -24.96 13.72 18.49
CA PRO A 517 -23.67 13.95 19.11
C PRO A 517 -23.43 13.11 20.37
N PHE A 518 -22.22 12.59 20.53
CA PHE A 518 -21.79 11.74 21.65
C PHE A 518 -20.53 12.28 22.33
N ASN A 519 -20.37 12.00 23.62
CA ASN A 519 -19.21 12.40 24.41
C ASN A 519 -18.12 11.31 24.37
N PHE A 520 -17.29 11.33 23.33
CA PHE A 520 -16.28 10.30 23.07
C PHE A 520 -15.15 10.24 24.09
N ILE A 521 -14.84 11.34 24.78
CA ILE A 521 -13.76 11.37 25.78
C ILE A 521 -14.25 11.10 27.20
N ASN A 522 -15.53 10.71 27.35
CA ASN A 522 -16.18 10.37 28.62
C ASN A 522 -15.86 11.37 29.76
N SER A 523 -15.91 12.66 29.45
CA SER A 523 -15.61 13.74 30.40
C SER A 523 -16.80 14.70 30.51
N PRO A 524 -17.26 15.06 31.72
CA PRO A 524 -18.43 15.93 31.89
C PRO A 524 -18.22 17.35 31.32
N PHE A 525 -16.99 17.74 31.04
CA PHE A 525 -16.63 19.05 30.46
C PHE A 525 -16.44 19.00 28.94
N ALA A 526 -16.48 17.82 28.34
CA ALA A 526 -16.32 17.64 26.90
C ALA A 526 -17.61 17.99 26.17
N LYS A 527 -17.50 18.74 25.08
CA LYS A 527 -18.63 18.97 24.18
C LYS A 527 -18.86 17.69 23.36
N PRO A 528 -20.09 17.15 23.31
CA PRO A 528 -20.42 16.04 22.42
C PRO A 528 -20.19 16.41 20.94
N THR A 529 -19.66 15.46 20.17
CA THR A 529 -19.35 15.60 18.73
C THR A 529 -20.01 14.50 17.93
N THR A 530 -19.98 14.63 16.61
CA THR A 530 -20.47 13.62 15.64
C THR A 530 -19.34 12.88 14.93
N THR A 531 -18.11 13.09 15.39
CA THR A 531 -16.89 12.47 14.88
C THR A 531 -16.00 12.11 16.06
N ASN A 532 -15.01 11.27 15.80
CA ASN A 532 -13.96 11.04 16.78
C ASN A 532 -13.27 12.35 17.17
N PRO A 533 -12.87 12.50 18.45
CA PRO A 533 -12.10 13.65 18.86
C PRO A 533 -10.71 13.58 18.22
N LYS A 534 -10.12 14.73 17.87
CA LYS A 534 -8.70 14.77 17.48
C LYS A 534 -7.88 14.13 18.62
N PRO A 535 -6.96 13.19 18.31
CA PRO A 535 -6.37 12.93 16.99
C PRO A 535 -6.90 11.69 16.26
N PHE A 536 -8.01 11.10 16.72
CA PHE A 536 -8.46 9.77 16.26
C PHE A 536 -9.30 9.81 14.98
N THR A 537 -8.91 10.65 14.02
CA THR A 537 -9.53 10.74 12.68
C THR A 537 -8.48 10.77 11.57
N GLU A 538 -8.81 10.21 10.40
CA GLU A 538 -8.00 10.28 9.18
C GLU A 538 -7.60 11.72 8.84
N ASN A 539 -8.58 12.64 8.83
CA ASN A 539 -8.33 14.05 8.50
C ASN A 539 -7.36 14.73 9.47
N THR A 540 -7.21 14.24 10.71
CA THR A 540 -6.19 14.79 11.62
C THR A 540 -4.79 14.39 11.19
N LEU A 541 -4.59 13.16 10.70
CA LEU A 541 -3.30 12.75 10.13
C LEU A 541 -3.03 13.47 8.80
N ARG A 542 -4.03 13.59 7.93
CA ARG A 542 -3.90 14.32 6.66
C ARG A 542 -3.49 15.79 6.87
N GLU A 543 -4.08 16.45 7.87
CA GLU A 543 -3.70 17.80 8.27
C GLU A 543 -2.22 17.87 8.71
N GLU A 544 -1.75 16.92 9.51
CA GLU A 544 -0.35 16.82 9.92
C GLU A 544 0.59 16.60 8.71
N PHE A 545 0.15 15.78 7.76
CA PHE A 545 0.88 15.54 6.53
C PHE A 545 0.89 16.72 5.57
N GLN A 546 0.09 17.77 5.80
CA GLN A 546 -0.22 18.85 4.87
C GLN A 546 -0.91 18.39 3.57
N LEU A 547 -1.63 17.27 3.63
CA LEU A 547 -2.46 16.79 2.53
C LEU A 547 -3.81 17.50 2.53
N PRO A 548 -4.49 17.62 1.36
CA PRO A 548 -5.88 18.04 1.30
C PRO A 548 -6.74 17.17 2.22
N LEU A 549 -7.64 17.78 2.99
CA LEU A 549 -8.57 17.01 3.81
C LEU A 549 -9.54 16.25 2.90
N ARG A 550 -9.95 15.06 3.33
CA ARG A 550 -11.03 14.33 2.71
C ARG A 550 -12.35 15.01 3.06
N GLU A 551 -13.16 15.32 2.05
CA GLU A 551 -14.43 16.05 2.20
C GLU A 551 -15.67 15.14 2.06
N ASP A 552 -15.50 13.95 1.48
CA ASP A 552 -16.53 12.92 1.27
C ASP A 552 -15.99 11.50 1.53
N TYR A 553 -16.87 10.51 1.69
CA TYR A 553 -16.47 9.11 1.89
C TYR A 553 -16.84 8.20 0.73
#